data_AF-A0A7W3ZG13-F1
#
_entry.id   AF-A0A7W3ZG13-F1
#
_cell.length_a   1.000
_cell.length_b   1.000
_cell.length_c   1.000
_cell.angle_alpha   90.00
_cell.angle_beta   90.00
_cell.angle_gamma   90.00
#
_symmetry.space_group_name_H-M   'P 1'
#
loop_
_entity.id
_entity.type
_entity.pdbx_description
1 polymer ?
#
loop_
_entity_poly.entity_id
_entity_poly.type
_entity_poly.pdbx_seq_one_letter_code
_entity_poly.pdbx_strand_id
1 'polypeptide(L)'
;MPIRTNRGRTAVYRRLWGFPLRSPRHLVGTLVFLAVVITALGVGLPKILGKPASAHPGAAPPNSSAGPHTGVAAPVPSTETLPTRLSQPLVTPTSAPPSTDALNIAKQWATAWVRHPAGISNADWLNGLRAFTTDEYLPVMSTVDPANIPATKVTGDPTVAQSYSSSVKVVVPTDGPKLSITVVKTAAGWRVSDYDQAS
;
A
#
# COMPACT_ATOMS: atom_id res chain seq x y z
N MET A 1 -28.79 26.49 16.56
CA MET A 1 -27.51 25.73 16.62
C MET A 1 -27.61 24.51 15.70
N PRO A 2 -26.81 24.37 14.63
CA PRO A 2 -26.81 23.15 13.83
C PRO A 2 -25.71 22.19 14.29
N ILE A 3 -26.11 20.95 14.56
CA ILE A 3 -25.23 19.82 14.90
C ILE A 3 -24.50 19.37 13.63
N ARG A 4 -23.16 19.39 13.68
CA ARG A 4 -22.28 18.91 12.61
C ARG A 4 -22.13 17.39 12.75
N THR A 5 -23.03 16.63 12.14
CA THR A 5 -22.91 15.17 12.17
C THR A 5 -21.75 14.73 11.28
N ASN A 6 -20.68 14.23 11.92
CA ASN A 6 -19.53 13.59 11.27
C ASN A 6 -19.96 12.29 10.56
N ARG A 7 -20.31 12.36 9.26
CA ARG A 7 -20.50 11.18 8.40
C ARG A 7 -19.35 11.01 7.40
N GLY A 8 -18.11 10.93 7.90
CA GLY A 8 -16.94 10.94 7.03
C GLY A 8 -15.77 10.01 7.39
N ARG A 9 -15.93 9.06 8.32
CA ARG A 9 -14.79 8.28 8.84
C ARG A 9 -14.88 6.74 8.69
N THR A 10 -15.74 6.23 7.81
CA THR A 10 -15.83 4.78 7.52
C THR A 10 -15.56 4.42 6.06
N ALA A 11 -15.31 5.39 5.17
CA ALA A 11 -15.09 5.13 3.74
C ALA A 11 -13.66 4.68 3.37
N VAL A 12 -12.68 4.92 4.24
CA VAL A 12 -11.26 4.74 3.89
C VAL A 12 -10.79 3.28 3.99
N TYR A 13 -11.42 2.46 4.84
CA TYR A 13 -11.02 1.05 4.99
C TYR A 13 -11.65 0.10 3.96
N ARG A 14 -12.69 0.51 3.22
CA ARG A 14 -13.41 -0.40 2.30
C ARG A 14 -12.75 -0.54 0.93
N ARG A 15 -11.78 0.33 0.59
CA ARG A 15 -11.27 0.44 -0.79
C ARG A 15 -9.98 -0.35 -1.05
N LEU A 16 -9.29 -0.82 0.00
CA LEU A 16 -8.05 -1.60 -0.13
C LEU A 16 -8.26 -3.12 -0.02
N TRP A 17 -9.47 -3.59 0.30
CA TRP A 17 -9.81 -5.01 0.49
C TRP A 17 -10.95 -5.51 -0.41
N GLY A 18 -11.34 -4.74 -1.43
CA GLY A 18 -12.44 -5.08 -2.34
C GLY A 18 -12.10 -6.14 -3.40
N PHE A 19 -10.81 -6.43 -3.60
CA PHE A 19 -10.31 -7.35 -4.62
C PHE A 19 -10.58 -8.84 -4.32
N PRO A 20 -10.39 -9.38 -3.09
CA PRO A 20 -10.67 -10.79 -2.82
C PRO A 20 -12.16 -11.15 -2.70
N LEU A 21 -13.07 -10.19 -2.45
CA LEU A 21 -14.50 -10.45 -2.22
C LEU A 21 -15.41 -10.14 -3.42
N ARG A 22 -14.88 -9.68 -4.57
CA ARG A 22 -15.68 -9.33 -5.75
C ARG A 22 -15.80 -10.43 -6.82
N SER A 23 -15.10 -11.55 -6.66
CA SER A 23 -15.21 -12.68 -7.59
C SER A 23 -15.63 -13.96 -6.84
N PRO A 24 -16.83 -14.50 -7.10
CA PRO A 24 -17.29 -15.77 -6.52
C PRO A 24 -16.30 -16.92 -6.75
N ARG A 25 -15.57 -16.90 -7.87
CA ARG A 25 -14.60 -17.95 -8.23
C ARG A 25 -13.32 -17.89 -7.40
N HIS A 26 -12.79 -16.70 -7.10
CA HIS A 26 -11.58 -16.55 -6.28
C HIS A 26 -11.85 -16.75 -4.79
N LEU A 27 -13.08 -16.48 -4.32
CA LEU A 27 -13.51 -16.83 -2.96
C LEU A 27 -13.54 -18.35 -2.75
N VAL A 28 -14.11 -19.11 -3.70
CA VAL A 28 -14.11 -20.58 -3.63
C VAL A 28 -12.68 -21.12 -3.68
N GLY A 29 -11.82 -20.59 -4.55
CA GLY A 29 -10.42 -21.02 -4.64
C GLY A 29 -9.62 -20.78 -3.36
N THR A 30 -9.75 -19.61 -2.74
CA THR A 30 -9.07 -19.27 -1.48
C THR A 30 -9.60 -20.08 -0.30
N LEU A 31 -10.91 -20.33 -0.24
CA LEU A 31 -11.52 -21.15 0.80
C LEU A 31 -11.09 -22.63 0.69
N VAL A 32 -10.99 -23.16 -0.53
CA VAL A 32 -10.46 -24.51 -0.77
C VAL A 32 -8.97 -24.59 -0.42
N PHE A 33 -8.16 -23.61 -0.83
CA PHE A 33 -6.74 -23.56 -0.48
C PHE A 33 -6.52 -23.51 1.03
N LEU A 34 -7.26 -22.66 1.75
CA LEU A 34 -7.21 -22.55 3.20
C LEU A 34 -7.63 -23.87 3.87
N ALA A 35 -8.69 -24.52 3.40
CA ALA A 35 -9.12 -25.82 3.91
C ALA A 35 -8.05 -26.90 3.70
N VAL A 36 -7.38 -26.92 2.55
CA VAL A 36 -6.27 -27.86 2.26
C VAL A 36 -5.09 -27.61 3.19
N VAL A 37 -4.70 -26.35 3.42
CA VAL A 37 -3.61 -25.99 4.33
C VAL A 37 -3.93 -26.38 5.77
N ILE A 38 -5.15 -26.09 6.25
CA ILE A 38 -5.60 -26.48 7.60
C ILE A 38 -5.63 -28.01 7.74
N THR A 39 -6.08 -28.73 6.71
CA THR A 39 -6.10 -30.21 6.72
C THR A 39 -4.68 -30.78 6.71
N ALA A 40 -3.76 -30.21 5.92
CA ALA A 40 -2.36 -30.63 5.90
C ALA A 40 -1.65 -30.38 7.24
N LEU A 41 -1.95 -29.25 7.90
CA LEU A 41 -1.44 -28.92 9.24
C LEU A 41 -2.08 -29.81 10.33
N GLY A 42 -3.38 -30.10 10.22
CA GLY A 42 -4.12 -30.94 11.18
C GLY A 42 -3.74 -32.41 11.12
N VAL A 43 -3.39 -32.93 9.93
CA VAL A 43 -2.95 -34.32 9.73
C VAL A 43 -1.43 -34.48 9.93
N GLY A 44 -0.65 -33.40 9.77
CA GLY A 44 0.81 -33.42 9.95
C GLY A 44 1.31 -33.35 11.41
N LEU A 45 0.44 -33.01 12.37
CA LEU A 45 0.83 -32.75 13.76
C LEU A 45 0.66 -33.87 14.81
N PRO A 46 0.36 -35.16 14.52
CA PRO A 46 0.29 -36.16 15.58
C PRO A 46 1.55 -37.02 15.69
N LYS A 47 2.77 -36.51 15.40
CA LYS A 47 4.01 -37.25 15.71
C LYS A 47 5.19 -36.33 15.93
N ILE A 48 5.21 -35.59 17.04
CA ILE A 48 6.40 -35.30 17.88
C ILE A 48 6.03 -34.18 18.85
N LEU A 49 5.49 -34.53 20.02
CA LEU A 49 5.92 -33.97 21.31
C LEU A 49 5.07 -34.60 22.41
N GLY A 50 5.71 -35.47 23.19
CA GLY A 50 5.15 -36.02 24.41
C GLY A 50 4.93 -34.95 25.47
N LYS A 51 3.81 -35.10 26.19
CA LYS A 51 3.61 -34.68 27.59
C LYS A 51 4.38 -35.70 28.49
N PRO A 52 4.65 -35.51 29.80
CA PRO A 52 4.14 -34.52 30.76
C PRO A 52 5.23 -33.87 31.66
N ALA A 53 4.92 -32.82 32.43
CA ALA A 53 4.68 -32.99 33.88
C ALA A 53 3.93 -31.79 34.50
N SER A 54 3.03 -32.15 35.41
CA SER A 54 2.24 -31.30 36.29
C SER A 54 3.05 -30.83 37.50
N ALA A 55 2.75 -29.65 38.05
CA ALA A 55 2.49 -29.43 39.49
C ALA A 55 2.02 -27.98 39.72
N HIS A 56 1.15 -27.83 40.72
CA HIS A 56 0.18 -26.76 40.95
C HIS A 56 0.64 -25.85 42.13
N PRO A 57 -0.23 -25.09 42.80
CA PRO A 57 -0.40 -23.63 42.74
C PRO A 57 0.12 -22.88 44.00
N GLY A 58 0.15 -21.55 43.98
CA GLY A 58 0.42 -20.73 45.17
C GLY A 58 -0.04 -19.29 45.03
N ALA A 59 -0.81 -18.82 46.01
CA ALA A 59 -1.64 -17.62 46.01
C ALA A 59 -0.91 -16.30 46.37
N ALA A 60 -1.37 -15.19 45.77
CA ALA A 60 -1.72 -13.85 46.32
C ALA A 60 -0.81 -13.11 47.38
N PRO A 61 -0.99 -11.78 47.63
CA PRO A 61 0.07 -10.75 47.60
C PRO A 61 0.29 -10.05 48.99
N PRO A 62 0.58 -8.74 49.04
CA PRO A 62 1.87 -8.04 49.07
C PRO A 62 2.28 -7.58 50.49
N ASN A 63 3.46 -6.96 50.70
CA ASN A 63 3.59 -5.74 51.51
C ASN A 63 5.01 -5.13 51.60
N SER A 64 4.96 -3.81 51.68
CA SER A 64 5.98 -2.77 51.69
C SER A 64 7.08 -2.89 52.74
N SER A 65 8.24 -2.31 52.44
CA SER A 65 9.06 -1.60 53.43
C SER A 65 9.87 -0.51 52.73
N ALA A 66 9.49 0.75 52.99
CA ALA A 66 10.19 1.95 52.59
C ALA A 66 11.48 2.09 53.42
N GLY A 67 12.59 2.44 52.76
CA GLY A 67 13.83 2.89 53.39
C GLY A 67 14.15 4.31 52.92
N PRO A 68 14.44 5.27 53.81
CA PRO A 68 14.73 6.65 53.43
C PRO A 68 16.18 6.75 52.94
N HIS A 69 16.37 7.00 51.66
CA HIS A 69 17.68 7.42 51.12
C HIS A 69 17.63 8.93 50.88
N THR A 70 18.27 9.65 51.78
CA THR A 70 18.60 11.06 51.65
C THR A 70 19.68 11.20 50.57
N GLY A 71 19.26 11.37 49.32
CA GLY A 71 20.13 11.65 48.18
C GLY A 71 20.06 13.13 47.81
N VAL A 72 21.19 13.82 47.88
CA VAL A 72 21.37 15.20 47.42
C VAL A 72 20.95 15.30 45.95
N ALA A 73 20.04 16.23 45.64
CA ALA A 73 19.57 16.47 44.30
C ALA A 73 20.71 17.01 43.41
N ALA A 74 21.08 16.25 42.38
CA ALA A 74 21.89 16.76 41.28
C ALA A 74 21.05 17.75 40.46
N PRO A 75 21.65 18.84 39.93
CA PRO A 75 20.93 19.74 39.02
C PRO A 75 20.52 18.95 37.78
N VAL A 76 19.22 18.83 37.55
CA VAL A 76 18.68 18.29 36.29
C VAL A 76 19.07 19.24 35.16
N PRO A 77 19.76 18.80 34.10
CA PRO A 77 19.87 19.61 32.90
C PRO A 77 18.45 19.85 32.38
N SER A 78 18.10 21.12 32.22
CA SER A 78 16.82 21.56 31.69
C SER A 78 16.44 20.71 30.48
N THR A 79 15.34 19.98 30.59
CA THR A 79 14.76 19.28 29.46
C THR A 79 14.28 20.35 28.48
N GLU A 80 15.12 20.73 27.51
CA GLU A 80 14.67 21.50 26.35
C GLU A 80 13.59 20.65 25.67
N THR A 81 12.35 21.06 25.87
CA THR A 81 11.19 20.45 25.23
C THR A 81 11.36 20.61 23.73
N LEU A 82 11.72 19.52 23.02
CA LEU A 82 11.75 19.52 21.56
C LEU A 82 10.39 20.04 21.05
N PRO A 83 10.37 21.07 20.18
CA PRO A 83 9.12 21.63 19.70
C PRO A 83 8.31 20.56 18.97
N THR A 84 7.12 20.25 19.49
CA THR A 84 6.21 19.22 18.95
C THR A 84 5.36 19.71 17.78
N ARG A 85 5.54 20.96 17.34
CA ARG A 85 4.74 21.60 16.30
C ARG A 85 5.58 21.90 15.06
N LEU A 86 5.18 21.34 13.92
CA LEU A 86 5.64 21.82 12.61
C LEU A 86 5.33 23.31 12.51
N SER A 87 6.39 24.13 12.50
CA SER A 87 6.29 25.58 12.38
C SER A 87 6.15 26.04 10.93
N GLN A 88 6.37 25.14 9.98
CA GLN A 88 6.25 25.41 8.54
C GLN A 88 4.84 25.08 8.01
N PRO A 89 4.28 25.97 7.17
CA PRO A 89 3.03 25.67 6.44
C PRO A 89 3.18 24.41 5.59
N LEU A 90 2.12 23.60 5.54
CA LEU A 90 2.07 22.45 4.64
C LEU A 90 2.13 22.94 3.19
N VAL A 91 3.14 22.49 2.44
CA VAL A 91 3.29 22.83 1.02
C VAL A 91 2.07 22.31 0.27
N THR A 92 1.23 23.22 -0.22
CA THR A 92 0.05 22.87 -1.00
C THR A 92 0.45 22.82 -2.48
N PRO A 93 0.15 21.73 -3.20
CA PRO A 93 0.51 21.63 -4.61
C PRO A 93 -0.20 22.71 -5.44
N THR A 94 0.56 23.40 -6.29
CA THR A 94 0.04 24.47 -7.16
C THR A 94 -0.56 23.87 -8.42
N SER A 95 -1.84 24.18 -8.68
CA SER A 95 -2.53 23.79 -9.91
C SER A 95 -1.83 24.39 -11.14
N ALA A 96 -1.68 23.60 -12.20
CA ALA A 96 -1.01 24.03 -13.44
C ALA A 96 -1.68 23.37 -14.66
N PRO A 97 -1.54 23.95 -15.86
CA PRO A 97 -1.96 23.30 -17.09
C PRO A 97 -1.30 21.92 -17.25
N PRO A 98 -2.02 20.93 -17.82
CA PRO A 98 -1.48 19.59 -18.01
C PRO A 98 -0.28 19.59 -18.93
N SER A 99 0.78 18.90 -18.51
CA SER A 99 1.97 18.67 -19.34
C SER A 99 1.71 17.59 -20.38
N THR A 100 1.93 17.91 -21.65
CA THR A 100 1.84 16.94 -22.76
C THR A 100 2.82 15.78 -22.57
N ASP A 101 4.02 16.05 -22.04
CA ASP A 101 5.01 15.01 -21.75
C ASP A 101 4.53 14.04 -20.67
N ALA A 102 3.87 14.54 -19.62
CA ALA A 102 3.28 13.68 -18.59
C ALA A 102 2.20 12.76 -19.17
N LEU A 103 1.36 13.28 -20.08
CA LEU A 103 0.36 12.48 -20.78
C LEU A 103 0.98 11.39 -21.67
N ASN A 104 2.05 11.74 -22.39
CA ASN A 104 2.78 10.80 -23.24
C ASN A 104 3.42 9.68 -22.40
N ILE A 105 4.06 10.01 -21.27
CA ILE A 105 4.62 9.02 -20.35
C ILE A 105 3.52 8.13 -19.77
N ALA A 106 2.37 8.68 -19.37
CA ALA A 106 1.25 7.88 -18.88
C ALA A 106 0.76 6.88 -19.95
N LYS A 107 0.65 7.29 -21.22
CA LYS A 107 0.24 6.43 -22.33
C LYS A 107 1.27 5.33 -22.62
N GLN A 108 2.55 5.69 -22.67
CA GLN A 108 3.66 4.75 -22.90
C GLN A 108 3.76 3.72 -21.79
N TRP A 109 3.69 4.18 -20.53
CA TRP A 109 3.66 3.30 -19.37
C TRP A 109 2.46 2.35 -19.41
N ALA A 110 1.25 2.86 -19.70
CA ALA A 110 0.05 2.01 -19.81
C ALA A 110 0.17 0.96 -20.93
N THR A 111 0.76 1.35 -22.06
CA THR A 111 1.01 0.45 -23.19
C THR A 111 2.02 -0.65 -22.84
N ALA A 112 3.07 -0.31 -22.08
CA ALA A 112 4.01 -1.29 -21.55
C ALA A 112 3.37 -2.18 -20.47
N TRP A 113 2.48 -1.62 -19.64
CA TRP A 113 1.82 -2.30 -18.54
C TRP A 113 0.89 -3.41 -19.03
N VAL A 114 0.09 -3.15 -20.08
CA VAL A 114 -0.78 -4.18 -20.71
C VAL A 114 -0.01 -5.22 -21.54
N ARG A 115 1.29 -5.02 -21.77
CA ARG A 115 2.12 -5.93 -22.56
C ARG A 115 2.69 -7.03 -21.69
N HIS A 116 1.87 -8.04 -21.40
CA HIS A 116 2.24 -9.23 -20.64
C HIS A 116 1.85 -10.52 -21.39
N PRO A 117 2.66 -10.98 -22.36
CA PRO A 117 2.37 -12.25 -23.05
C PRO A 117 2.35 -13.41 -22.04
N ALA A 118 1.59 -14.46 -22.36
CA ALA A 118 1.49 -15.64 -21.51
C ALA A 118 2.88 -16.22 -21.24
N GLY A 119 3.21 -16.43 -19.95
CA GLY A 119 4.51 -16.95 -19.51
C GLY A 119 5.62 -15.90 -19.37
N ILE A 120 5.33 -14.60 -19.52
CA ILE A 120 6.31 -13.56 -19.17
C ILE A 120 6.69 -13.62 -17.69
N SER A 121 7.97 -13.45 -17.37
CA SER A 121 8.39 -13.31 -15.98
C SER A 121 8.02 -11.92 -15.44
N ASN A 122 7.72 -11.82 -14.15
CA ASN A 122 7.49 -10.52 -13.51
C ASN A 122 8.71 -9.59 -13.70
N ALA A 123 9.93 -10.11 -13.62
CA ALA A 123 11.15 -9.34 -13.79
C ALA A 123 11.28 -8.72 -15.20
N ASP A 124 10.94 -9.48 -16.25
CA ASP A 124 10.99 -9.00 -17.63
C ASP A 124 9.92 -7.94 -17.91
N TRP A 125 8.72 -8.15 -17.37
CA TRP A 125 7.64 -7.18 -17.46
C TRP A 125 8.01 -5.86 -16.75
N LEU A 126 8.55 -5.93 -15.53
CA LEU A 126 9.06 -4.76 -14.81
C LEU A 126 10.20 -4.06 -15.53
N ASN A 127 11.07 -4.81 -16.20
CA ASN A 127 12.16 -4.23 -16.97
C ASN A 127 11.62 -3.30 -18.07
N GLY A 128 10.55 -3.73 -18.75
CA GLY A 128 9.84 -2.91 -19.74
C GLY A 128 9.21 -1.63 -19.18
N LEU A 129 8.96 -1.56 -17.86
CA LEU A 129 8.34 -0.43 -17.19
C LEU A 129 9.33 0.51 -16.52
N ARG A 130 10.55 0.04 -16.25
CA ARG A 130 11.61 0.78 -15.53
C ARG A 130 11.90 2.16 -16.13
N ALA A 131 11.92 2.27 -17.46
CA ALA A 131 12.18 3.54 -18.13
C ALA A 131 11.13 4.63 -17.85
N PHE A 132 9.92 4.23 -17.47
CA PHE A 132 8.77 5.13 -17.28
C PHE A 132 8.32 5.23 -15.83
N THR A 133 8.92 4.47 -14.93
CA THR A 133 8.51 4.35 -13.51
C THR A 133 9.57 4.95 -12.60
N THR A 134 9.18 5.51 -11.46
CA THR A 134 10.15 5.95 -10.44
C THR A 134 10.82 4.76 -9.78
N ASP A 135 12.10 4.89 -9.43
CA ASP A 135 12.86 3.81 -8.78
C ASP A 135 12.20 3.35 -7.47
N GLU A 136 11.60 4.27 -6.72
CA GLU A 136 10.87 4.00 -5.48
C GLU A 136 9.57 3.20 -5.68
N TYR A 137 8.99 3.22 -6.88
CA TYR A 137 7.73 2.52 -7.16
C TYR A 137 7.96 1.13 -7.76
N LEU A 138 9.14 0.86 -8.31
CA LEU A 138 9.49 -0.46 -8.86
C LEU A 138 9.39 -1.60 -7.84
N PRO A 139 9.82 -1.45 -6.56
CA PRO A 139 9.63 -2.49 -5.56
C PRO A 139 8.15 -2.80 -5.31
N VAL A 140 7.27 -1.79 -5.33
CA VAL A 140 5.82 -2.00 -5.19
C VAL A 140 5.29 -2.80 -6.37
N MET A 141 5.68 -2.42 -7.59
CA MET A 141 5.29 -3.14 -8.80
C MET A 141 5.82 -4.58 -8.85
N SER A 142 6.91 -4.89 -8.15
CA SER A 142 7.42 -6.26 -8.08
C SER A 142 6.49 -7.27 -7.40
N THR A 143 5.52 -6.77 -6.64
CA THR A 143 4.48 -7.61 -6.02
C THR A 143 3.33 -7.96 -6.96
N VAL A 144 3.28 -7.34 -8.15
CA VAL A 144 2.21 -7.53 -9.13
C VAL A 144 2.50 -8.73 -10.01
N ASP A 145 1.63 -9.72 -10.02
CA ASP A 145 1.69 -10.82 -10.97
C ASP A 145 1.05 -10.41 -12.32
N PRO A 146 1.82 -10.32 -13.42
CA PRO A 146 1.30 -9.92 -14.73
C PRO A 146 0.21 -10.85 -15.26
N ALA A 147 0.17 -12.12 -14.84
CA ALA A 147 -0.88 -13.07 -15.25
C ALA A 147 -2.27 -12.70 -14.71
N ASN A 148 -2.34 -11.89 -13.65
CA ASN A 148 -3.59 -11.44 -13.05
C ASN A 148 -4.12 -10.13 -13.66
N ILE A 149 -3.41 -9.55 -14.63
CA ILE A 149 -3.83 -8.32 -15.29
C ILE A 149 -4.83 -8.67 -16.41
N PRO A 150 -6.10 -8.22 -16.32
CA PRO A 150 -7.12 -8.56 -17.31
C PRO A 150 -7.06 -7.72 -18.58
N ALA A 151 -6.36 -6.58 -18.56
CA ALA A 151 -6.27 -5.66 -19.70
C ALA A 151 -5.11 -6.03 -20.62
N THR A 152 -5.37 -6.14 -21.92
CA THR A 152 -4.37 -6.53 -22.92
C THR A 152 -4.02 -5.42 -23.91
N LYS A 153 -4.81 -4.33 -23.93
CA LYS A 153 -4.56 -3.17 -24.79
C LYS A 153 -5.11 -1.87 -24.21
N VAL A 154 -4.46 -0.77 -24.60
CA VAL A 154 -4.99 0.60 -24.40
C VAL A 154 -6.02 0.87 -25.51
N THR A 155 -7.21 1.36 -25.15
CA THR A 155 -8.36 1.49 -26.06
C THR A 155 -8.64 2.92 -26.53
N GLY A 156 -7.91 3.90 -26.02
CA GLY A 156 -8.12 5.31 -26.37
C GLY A 156 -7.07 6.22 -25.75
N ASP A 157 -7.29 7.53 -25.90
CA ASP A 157 -6.34 8.53 -25.42
C ASP A 157 -6.47 8.81 -23.91
N PRO A 158 -5.36 9.19 -23.25
CA PRO A 158 -5.36 9.56 -21.85
C PRO A 158 -6.17 10.83 -21.60
N THR A 159 -6.92 10.86 -20.49
CA THR A 159 -7.66 12.05 -20.04
C THR A 159 -7.08 12.56 -18.72
N VAL A 160 -6.94 13.88 -18.57
CA VAL A 160 -6.40 14.49 -17.34
C VAL A 160 -7.49 14.50 -16.26
N ALA A 161 -7.22 13.90 -15.11
CA ALA A 161 -8.08 14.00 -13.94
C ALA A 161 -7.68 15.15 -13.03
N GLN A 162 -6.38 15.32 -12.78
CA GLN A 162 -5.81 16.41 -11.96
C GLN A 162 -4.44 16.81 -12.50
N SER A 163 -4.06 18.08 -12.37
CA SER A 163 -2.78 18.58 -12.87
C SER A 163 -2.21 19.64 -11.95
N TYR A 164 -0.93 19.47 -11.63
CA TYR A 164 -0.12 20.34 -10.78
C TYR A 164 1.24 20.57 -11.45
N SER A 165 2.00 21.54 -10.94
CA SER A 165 3.32 21.90 -11.49
C SER A 165 4.34 20.74 -11.51
N SER A 166 4.23 19.79 -10.58
CA SER A 166 5.14 18.65 -10.44
C SER A 166 4.46 17.28 -10.49
N SER A 167 3.15 17.21 -10.66
CA SER A 167 2.40 15.95 -10.74
C SER A 167 1.16 16.07 -11.61
N VAL A 168 0.83 15.00 -12.34
CA VAL A 168 -0.38 14.92 -13.16
C VAL A 168 -1.02 13.57 -12.92
N LYS A 169 -2.31 13.57 -12.61
CA LYS A 169 -3.14 12.36 -12.51
C LYS A 169 -3.92 12.19 -13.81
N VAL A 170 -3.74 11.04 -14.44
CA VAL A 170 -4.22 10.73 -15.79
C VAL A 170 -5.08 9.48 -15.72
N VAL A 171 -6.16 9.43 -16.50
CA VAL A 171 -6.98 8.24 -16.69
C VAL A 171 -6.75 7.70 -18.10
N VAL A 172 -6.27 6.47 -18.20
CA VAL A 172 -6.02 5.78 -19.47
C VAL A 172 -7.05 4.66 -19.66
N PRO A 173 -7.85 4.69 -20.74
CA PRO A 173 -8.79 3.62 -21.04
C PRO A 173 -8.06 2.37 -21.56
N THR A 174 -8.44 1.20 -21.05
CA THR A 174 -7.98 -0.11 -21.54
C THR A 174 -9.17 -0.95 -21.99
N ASP A 175 -8.92 -2.15 -22.51
CA ASP A 175 -9.95 -3.15 -22.80
C ASP A 175 -10.46 -3.89 -21.56
N GLY A 176 -9.82 -3.65 -20.41
CA GLY A 176 -10.30 -4.06 -19.09
C GLY A 176 -10.57 -2.84 -18.20
N PRO A 177 -10.04 -2.80 -16.96
CA PRO A 177 -10.21 -1.64 -16.08
C PRO A 177 -9.48 -0.41 -16.61
N LYS A 178 -10.13 0.76 -16.52
CA LYS A 178 -9.45 2.04 -16.75
C LYS A 178 -8.34 2.21 -15.71
N LEU A 179 -7.19 2.73 -16.13
CA LEU A 179 -6.05 2.97 -15.24
C LEU A 179 -6.05 4.44 -14.80
N SER A 180 -5.98 4.69 -13.50
CA SER A 180 -5.63 6.00 -12.95
C SER A 180 -4.15 6.01 -12.64
N ILE A 181 -3.37 6.79 -13.39
CA ILE A 181 -1.91 6.83 -13.31
C ILE A 181 -1.50 8.19 -12.77
N THR A 182 -0.62 8.22 -11.77
CA THR A 182 0.01 9.44 -11.28
C THR A 182 1.43 9.53 -11.83
N VAL A 183 1.71 10.61 -12.55
CA VAL A 183 3.02 10.92 -13.11
C VAL A 183 3.61 12.11 -12.38
N VAL A 184 4.86 12.01 -11.95
CA VAL A 184 5.58 13.06 -11.22
C VAL A 184 6.81 13.52 -11.99
N LYS A 185 7.15 14.79 -11.82
CA LYS A 185 8.36 15.39 -12.40
C LYS A 185 9.57 15.04 -11.53
N THR A 186 10.53 14.32 -12.10
CA THR A 186 11.80 13.95 -11.45
C THR A 186 12.97 14.64 -12.16
N ALA A 187 14.19 14.47 -11.62
CA ALA A 187 15.41 14.92 -12.29
C ALA A 187 15.61 14.24 -13.67
N ALA A 188 15.11 13.02 -13.85
CA ALA A 188 15.17 12.27 -15.11
C ALA A 188 13.98 12.54 -16.06
N GLY A 189 13.13 13.51 -15.72
CA GLY A 189 11.88 13.82 -16.42
C GLY A 189 10.64 13.26 -15.76
N TRP A 190 9.53 13.20 -16.49
CA TRP A 190 8.26 12.68 -15.98
C TRP A 190 8.31 11.15 -15.82
N ARG A 191 7.89 10.63 -14.66
CA ARG A 191 7.87 9.20 -14.33
C ARG A 191 6.59 8.85 -13.56
N VAL A 192 6.08 7.64 -13.76
CA VAL A 192 4.95 7.11 -13.00
C VAL A 192 5.40 6.79 -11.58
N SER A 193 4.69 7.36 -10.62
CA SER A 193 4.93 7.14 -9.19
C SER A 193 3.86 6.28 -8.54
N ASP A 194 2.71 6.11 -9.18
CA ASP A 194 1.55 5.40 -8.63
C ASP A 194 0.56 5.02 -9.74
N TYR A 195 -0.16 3.92 -9.57
CA TYR A 195 -1.34 3.62 -10.38
C TYR A 195 -2.43 2.89 -9.58
N ASP A 196 -3.69 3.10 -9.97
CA ASP A 196 -4.86 2.43 -9.41
C ASP A 196 -5.87 2.14 -10.53
N GLN A 197 -6.89 1.35 -10.24
CA GLN A 197 -8.07 1.20 -11.09
C GLN A 197 -8.98 2.44 -10.96
N ALA A 198 -9.28 3.06 -12.09
CA ALA A 198 -10.34 4.06 -12.18
C ALA A 198 -11.72 3.39 -12.22
N SER A 199 -12.68 4.00 -11.52
CA SER A 199 -14.08 3.55 -11.40
C SER A 199 -14.95 3.90 -12.60
#